data_AF-A0A444URZ8-F1
#
_entry.id   AF-A0A444URZ8-F1
#
_cell.length_a   1.000
_cell.length_b   1.000
_cell.length_c   1.000
_cell.angle_alpha   90.00
_cell.angle_beta   90.00
_cell.angle_gamma   90.00
#
_symmetry.space_group_name_H-M   'P 1'
#
loop_
_entity.id
_entity.type
_entity.pdbx_description
1 polymer ?
#
loop_
_entity_poly.entity_id
_entity_poly.type
_entity_poly.pdbx_seq_one_letter_code
_entity_poly.pdbx_strand_id
1 'polypeptide(L)'
;TDGEVYAWGHNGYSQLGNGTTNQGLIPAQVSTNLLNKKVTEVACGSHHTIALTSDGEVYAWGYNNSGQVGSGSTANQPTPRRVSSCLQNKIVVNIACGQLCSMAVLDNGEAYGWGYNCNGQLGVGNNGNQQTPCRIAALQGINIVQIACGYAHTLALTDEGLVYAWGASSYGQLGTGNKSNQSCPVLLNLDKERVIEIAACHSTHTSAAKMQSGQVLMWGQCRGQTIVSPHFTHFTCTDDVFSCFATPAVMWKLLTVERDDYLTVAQSLKKEFDSPETSDLKFLVDGKYIHVHKALLKIRCEHFRTLLNENEEESIEIQQFTYLVYRAFLEYLYTDSVSLAPEDAIGLLDLASFYRETRLKRLCQENIKRGISEQNAITLLSAAVKYEARDLEEFCFKFCVNHMTAVTQTQAFSEMDHDLLKNFISKASRYGAFKN
;
A
#
# COMPACT_ATOMS: atom_id res chain seq x y z
N THR A 1 -5.83 -10.83 -18.99
CA THR A 1 -4.86 -10.01 -19.74
C THR A 1 -4.14 -10.88 -20.76
N ASP A 2 -3.77 -10.32 -21.91
CA ASP A 2 -3.24 -11.06 -23.08
C ASP A 2 -1.79 -11.56 -22.91
N GLY A 3 -1.18 -11.33 -21.73
CA GLY A 3 0.16 -11.81 -21.39
C GLY A 3 1.30 -11.05 -22.06
N GLU A 4 1.05 -9.83 -22.54
CA GLU A 4 2.05 -8.96 -23.14
C GLU A 4 3.01 -8.40 -22.08
N VAL A 5 4.29 -8.31 -22.45
CA VAL A 5 5.35 -7.77 -21.58
C VAL A 5 5.78 -6.39 -22.08
N TYR A 6 5.84 -5.43 -21.17
CA TYR A 6 6.38 -4.09 -21.43
C TYR A 6 7.59 -3.84 -20.54
N ALA A 7 8.62 -3.18 -21.08
CA ALA A 7 9.84 -2.86 -20.36
C ALA A 7 10.24 -1.39 -20.58
N TRP A 8 10.80 -0.77 -19.54
CA TRP A 8 11.38 0.57 -19.55
C TRP A 8 12.43 0.71 -18.45
N GLY A 9 13.18 1.80 -18.46
CA GLY A 9 14.23 2.13 -17.51
C GLY A 9 15.64 1.97 -18.09
N HIS A 10 16.58 1.67 -17.19
CA HIS A 10 17.98 1.45 -17.54
C HIS A 10 18.14 0.24 -18.48
N ASN A 11 19.02 0.33 -19.49
CA ASN A 11 19.22 -0.74 -20.48
C ASN A 11 20.69 -1.02 -20.85
N GLY A 12 21.66 -0.62 -20.01
CA GLY A 12 23.09 -0.71 -20.35
C GLY A 12 23.59 -2.13 -20.68
N TYR A 13 22.86 -3.17 -20.24
CA TYR A 13 23.17 -4.58 -20.49
C TYR A 13 22.05 -5.31 -21.25
N SER A 14 21.19 -4.55 -21.94
CA SER A 14 20.06 -5.06 -22.71
C SER A 14 18.93 -5.73 -21.90
N GLN A 15 18.79 -5.38 -20.61
CA GLN A 15 17.72 -5.87 -19.74
C GLN A 15 16.29 -5.49 -20.19
N LEU A 16 16.12 -4.54 -21.12
CA LEU A 16 14.81 -4.25 -21.71
C LEU A 16 14.39 -5.26 -22.79
N GLY A 17 15.29 -6.13 -23.27
CA GLY A 17 14.95 -7.22 -24.19
C GLY A 17 14.54 -6.78 -25.60
N ASN A 18 14.82 -5.53 -25.97
CA ASN A 18 14.41 -4.91 -27.23
C ASN A 18 15.49 -4.93 -28.32
N GLY A 19 16.57 -5.72 -28.15
CA GLY A 19 17.67 -5.79 -29.10
C GLY A 19 18.68 -4.65 -29.02
N THR A 20 18.52 -3.71 -28.06
CA THR A 20 19.38 -2.52 -27.93
C THR A 20 20.00 -2.41 -26.53
N THR A 21 20.86 -1.40 -26.33
CA THR A 21 21.39 -0.99 -25.02
C THR A 21 20.92 0.42 -24.62
N ASN A 22 19.96 0.99 -25.35
CA ASN A 22 19.46 2.34 -25.08
C ASN A 22 18.40 2.31 -23.98
N GLN A 23 18.51 3.21 -23.01
CA GLN A 23 17.50 3.37 -21.96
C GLN A 23 16.14 3.76 -22.54
N GLY A 24 15.06 3.26 -21.92
CA GLY A 24 13.68 3.59 -22.28
C GLY A 24 13.05 4.42 -21.17
N LEU A 25 12.44 5.56 -21.49
CA LEU A 25 11.75 6.39 -20.50
C LEU A 25 10.24 6.13 -20.43
N ILE A 26 9.72 5.37 -21.39
CA ILE A 26 8.31 4.99 -21.48
C ILE A 26 8.20 3.47 -21.65
N PRO A 27 7.14 2.84 -21.12
CA PRO A 27 6.87 1.42 -21.36
C PRO A 27 6.82 1.10 -22.85
N ALA A 28 7.65 0.17 -23.30
CA ALA A 28 7.66 -0.34 -24.67
C ALA A 28 7.46 -1.85 -24.68
N GLN A 29 6.65 -2.36 -25.61
CA GLN A 29 6.36 -3.79 -25.70
C GLN A 29 7.63 -4.58 -26.09
N VAL A 30 7.87 -5.68 -25.40
CA VAL A 30 8.94 -6.63 -25.70
C VAL A 30 8.44 -7.59 -26.79
N SER A 31 8.43 -7.12 -28.04
CA SER A 31 7.76 -7.76 -29.19
C SER A 31 8.55 -8.87 -29.89
N THR A 32 9.67 -9.32 -29.32
CA THR A 32 10.54 -10.35 -29.94
C THR A 32 10.03 -11.77 -29.64
N ASN A 33 10.86 -12.67 -29.12
CA ASN A 33 10.54 -14.10 -28.90
C ASN A 33 9.39 -14.37 -27.90
N LEU A 34 8.72 -13.33 -27.41
CA LEU A 34 7.56 -13.35 -26.52
C LEU A 34 6.23 -12.97 -27.21
N LEU A 35 6.23 -12.51 -28.48
CA LEU A 35 5.03 -11.92 -29.12
C LEU A 35 3.80 -12.84 -29.13
N ASN A 36 4.01 -14.15 -29.27
CA ASN A 36 2.93 -15.15 -29.28
C ASN A 36 2.92 -16.00 -28.01
N LYS A 37 3.48 -15.48 -26.92
CA LYS A 37 3.56 -16.16 -25.64
C LYS A 37 2.77 -15.39 -24.61
N LYS A 38 1.87 -16.09 -23.92
CA LYS A 38 1.14 -15.52 -22.80
C LYS A 38 2.03 -15.60 -21.56
N VAL A 39 2.64 -14.47 -21.18
CA VAL A 39 3.47 -14.38 -19.98
C VAL A 39 2.57 -14.26 -18.74
N THR A 40 2.86 -15.06 -17.71
CA THR A 40 2.12 -15.11 -16.44
C THR A 40 2.91 -14.53 -15.28
N GLU A 41 4.24 -14.54 -15.35
CA GLU A 41 5.11 -14.00 -14.29
C GLU A 41 6.38 -13.40 -14.91
N VAL A 42 6.92 -12.35 -14.29
CA VAL A 42 8.20 -11.73 -14.65
C VAL A 42 8.99 -11.50 -13.37
N ALA A 43 10.27 -11.85 -13.38
CA ALA A 43 11.20 -11.58 -12.28
C ALA A 43 12.45 -10.84 -12.80
N CYS A 44 12.87 -9.81 -12.07
CA CYS A 44 14.01 -8.97 -12.44
C CYS A 44 15.12 -9.10 -11.39
N GLY A 45 16.34 -9.35 -11.86
CA GLY A 45 17.55 -9.14 -11.07
C GLY A 45 18.09 -7.72 -11.26
N SER A 46 19.38 -7.51 -11.00
CA SER A 46 19.98 -6.16 -11.15
C SER A 46 19.94 -5.66 -12.59
N HIS A 47 20.32 -6.54 -13.53
CA HIS A 47 20.50 -6.21 -14.93
C HIS A 47 20.06 -7.34 -15.87
N HIS A 48 19.25 -8.28 -15.38
CA HIS A 48 18.67 -9.36 -16.18
C HIS A 48 17.21 -9.55 -15.81
N THR A 49 16.47 -10.14 -16.73
CA THR A 49 15.05 -10.39 -16.58
C THR A 49 14.76 -11.82 -17.00
N ILE A 50 13.87 -12.47 -16.27
CA ILE A 50 13.29 -13.75 -16.64
C ILE A 50 11.76 -13.62 -16.69
N ALA A 51 11.13 -14.35 -17.60
CA ALA A 51 9.69 -14.40 -17.78
C ALA A 51 9.22 -15.85 -17.84
N LEU A 52 8.10 -16.12 -17.19
CA LEU A 52 7.41 -17.41 -17.21
C LEU A 52 6.15 -17.29 -18.06
N THR A 53 5.98 -18.23 -18.97
CA THR A 53 4.80 -18.33 -19.84
C THR A 53 3.75 -19.26 -19.24
N SER A 54 2.50 -19.16 -19.69
CA SER A 54 1.41 -20.06 -19.29
C SER A 54 1.65 -21.53 -19.66
N ASP A 55 2.53 -21.77 -20.64
CA ASP A 55 2.94 -23.12 -21.06
C ASP A 55 4.06 -23.70 -20.15
N GLY A 56 4.48 -22.95 -19.12
CA GLY A 56 5.56 -23.35 -18.21
C GLY A 56 6.97 -23.12 -18.77
N GLU A 57 7.11 -22.41 -19.89
CA GLU A 57 8.41 -22.10 -20.48
C GLU A 57 9.02 -20.83 -19.86
N VAL A 58 10.34 -20.87 -19.63
CA VAL A 58 11.11 -19.73 -19.10
C VAL A 58 11.93 -19.08 -20.20
N TYR A 59 11.83 -17.76 -20.28
CA TYR A 59 12.65 -16.90 -21.14
C TYR A 59 13.51 -16.00 -20.28
N ALA A 60 14.73 -15.71 -20.71
CA ALA A 60 15.66 -14.87 -19.97
C ALA A 60 16.48 -13.98 -20.92
N TRP A 61 16.82 -12.77 -20.48
CA TRP A 61 17.61 -11.79 -21.24
C TRP A 61 18.32 -10.77 -20.33
N GLY A 62 19.18 -9.95 -20.94
CA GLY A 62 19.99 -8.93 -20.27
C GLY A 62 21.41 -9.38 -19.97
N TYR A 63 21.95 -8.87 -18.86
CA TYR A 63 23.30 -9.14 -18.37
C TYR A 63 23.51 -10.63 -18.08
N ASN A 64 24.65 -11.19 -18.48
CA ASN A 64 24.89 -12.63 -18.40
C ASN A 64 26.32 -13.05 -18.01
N ASN A 65 27.17 -12.15 -17.51
CA ASN A 65 28.58 -12.48 -17.24
C ASN A 65 28.78 -13.65 -16.25
N SER A 66 27.81 -13.91 -15.37
CA SER A 66 27.83 -15.03 -14.43
C SER A 66 26.97 -16.22 -14.88
N GLY A 67 26.35 -16.13 -16.04
CA GLY A 67 25.47 -17.17 -16.58
C GLY A 67 24.00 -17.06 -16.15
N GLN A 68 23.56 -15.93 -15.59
CA GLN A 68 22.20 -15.75 -15.04
C GLN A 68 21.05 -15.84 -16.07
N VAL A 69 21.36 -15.77 -17.37
CA VAL A 69 20.39 -16.03 -18.44
C VAL A 69 20.22 -17.54 -18.71
N GLY A 70 21.13 -18.39 -18.23
CA GLY A 70 20.99 -19.85 -18.34
C GLY A 70 21.23 -20.41 -19.74
N SER A 71 21.94 -19.65 -20.59
CA SER A 71 22.15 -19.95 -22.01
C SER A 71 23.32 -20.91 -22.30
N GLY A 72 24.09 -21.31 -21.28
CA GLY A 72 25.36 -22.04 -21.46
C GLY A 72 26.51 -21.15 -21.97
N SER A 73 26.35 -19.84 -21.88
CA SER A 73 27.33 -18.82 -22.27
C SER A 73 27.33 -17.71 -21.22
N THR A 74 28.34 -16.84 -21.26
CA THR A 74 28.44 -15.62 -20.45
C THR A 74 28.15 -14.33 -21.24
N ALA A 75 27.83 -14.43 -22.52
CA ALA A 75 27.48 -13.26 -23.34
C ALA A 75 26.09 -12.73 -22.98
N ASN A 76 25.96 -11.40 -22.86
CA ASN A 76 24.68 -10.72 -22.64
C ASN A 76 23.68 -11.12 -23.73
N GLN A 77 22.40 -11.20 -23.37
CA GLN A 77 21.33 -11.58 -24.29
C GLN A 77 20.43 -10.39 -24.57
N PRO A 78 20.48 -9.80 -25.78
CA PRO A 78 19.77 -8.56 -26.05
C PRO A 78 18.27 -8.72 -26.29
N THR A 79 17.81 -9.96 -26.46
CA THR A 79 16.40 -10.32 -26.62
C THR A 79 16.06 -11.54 -25.76
N PRO A 80 14.79 -11.67 -25.31
CA PRO A 80 14.29 -12.87 -24.63
C PRO A 80 14.74 -14.16 -25.30
N ARG A 81 15.42 -15.02 -24.55
CA ARG A 81 15.88 -16.33 -25.01
C ARG A 81 15.28 -17.41 -24.15
N ARG A 82 14.68 -18.43 -24.77
CA ARG A 82 14.17 -19.60 -24.06
C ARG A 82 15.29 -20.37 -23.36
N VAL A 83 15.14 -20.60 -22.06
CA VAL A 83 16.08 -21.36 -21.24
C VAL A 83 15.85 -22.86 -21.47
N SER A 84 16.45 -23.39 -22.53
CA SER A 84 16.09 -24.70 -23.09
C SER A 84 17.00 -25.86 -22.65
N SER A 85 17.86 -25.67 -21.65
CA SER A 85 18.80 -26.73 -21.20
C SER A 85 18.09 -27.74 -20.30
N CYS A 86 18.42 -27.81 -19.01
CA CYS A 86 17.85 -28.77 -18.05
C CYS A 86 16.36 -28.57 -17.74
N LEU A 87 15.74 -27.54 -18.34
CA LEU A 87 14.33 -27.17 -18.24
C LEU A 87 13.52 -27.53 -19.51
N GLN A 88 14.15 -28.11 -20.53
CA GLN A 88 13.41 -28.52 -21.73
C GLN A 88 12.35 -29.58 -21.38
N ASN A 89 11.13 -29.41 -21.90
CA ASN A 89 9.98 -30.31 -21.70
C ASN A 89 9.54 -30.44 -20.23
N LYS A 90 9.85 -29.44 -19.41
CA LYS A 90 9.40 -29.34 -18.02
C LYS A 90 8.49 -28.14 -17.87
N ILE A 91 7.55 -28.23 -16.93
CA ILE A 91 6.60 -27.16 -16.64
C ILE A 91 7.12 -26.41 -15.42
N VAL A 92 7.58 -25.18 -15.63
CA VAL A 92 7.93 -24.26 -14.55
C VAL A 92 6.65 -23.60 -14.04
N VAL A 93 6.51 -23.46 -12.73
CA VAL A 93 5.33 -22.85 -12.08
C VAL A 93 5.67 -21.62 -11.24
N ASN A 94 6.94 -21.42 -10.90
CA ASN A 94 7.39 -20.23 -10.20
C ASN A 94 8.83 -19.88 -10.57
N ILE A 95 9.13 -18.58 -10.63
CA ILE A 95 10.45 -18.03 -10.96
C ILE A 95 10.88 -16.96 -9.96
N ALA A 96 12.18 -16.83 -9.72
CA ALA A 96 12.71 -15.71 -8.93
C ALA A 96 14.09 -15.29 -9.40
N CYS A 97 14.43 -14.02 -9.17
CA CYS A 97 15.75 -13.46 -9.46
C CYS A 97 16.39 -12.94 -8.18
N GLY A 98 17.64 -13.35 -7.93
CA GLY A 98 18.54 -12.58 -7.07
C GLY A 98 19.23 -11.47 -7.87
N GLN A 99 20.26 -10.83 -7.31
CA GLN A 99 21.01 -9.79 -8.03
C GLN A 99 21.57 -10.26 -9.36
N LEU A 100 22.23 -11.43 -9.34
CA LEU A 100 22.99 -12.00 -10.45
C LEU A 100 22.75 -13.50 -10.61
N CYS A 101 21.63 -14.00 -10.08
CA CYS A 101 21.22 -15.39 -10.20
C CYS A 101 19.71 -15.48 -10.48
N SER A 102 19.30 -16.65 -10.96
CA SER A 102 17.94 -16.96 -11.33
C SER A 102 17.57 -18.32 -10.76
N MET A 103 16.32 -18.45 -10.33
CA MET A 103 15.73 -19.68 -9.81
C MET A 103 14.45 -20.02 -10.56
N ALA A 104 14.14 -21.31 -10.62
CA ALA A 104 12.87 -21.80 -11.11
C ALA A 104 12.42 -23.01 -10.28
N VAL A 105 11.11 -23.15 -10.12
CA VAL A 105 10.46 -24.29 -9.48
C VAL A 105 9.54 -24.95 -10.51
N LEU A 106 9.64 -26.27 -10.62
CA LEU A 106 8.80 -27.07 -11.50
C LEU A 106 7.46 -27.43 -10.85
N ASP A 107 6.48 -27.82 -11.66
CA ASP A 107 5.16 -28.31 -11.22
C ASP A 107 5.23 -29.54 -10.30
N ASN A 108 6.28 -30.35 -10.43
CA ASN A 108 6.58 -31.49 -9.57
C ASN A 108 7.35 -31.12 -8.28
N GLY A 109 7.57 -29.82 -8.02
CA GLY A 109 8.25 -29.31 -6.84
C GLY A 109 9.78 -29.25 -6.92
N GLU A 110 10.41 -29.70 -8.01
CA GLU A 110 11.87 -29.63 -8.15
C GLU A 110 12.35 -28.19 -8.35
N ALA A 111 13.38 -27.79 -7.61
CA ALA A 111 13.99 -26.46 -7.72
C ALA A 111 15.32 -26.47 -8.50
N TYR A 112 15.51 -25.44 -9.33
CA TYR A 112 16.67 -25.21 -10.18
C TYR A 112 17.24 -23.81 -9.96
N GLY A 113 18.56 -23.69 -9.98
CA GLY A 113 19.28 -22.42 -9.86
C GLY A 113 20.40 -22.26 -10.89
N TRP A 114 20.62 -21.04 -11.36
CA TRP A 114 21.75 -20.70 -12.24
C TRP A 114 22.21 -19.24 -12.10
N GLY A 115 23.40 -18.94 -12.63
CA GLY A 115 24.06 -17.64 -12.52
C GLY A 115 25.17 -17.60 -11.48
N TYR A 116 25.30 -16.45 -10.81
CA TYR A 116 26.33 -16.18 -9.82
C TYR A 116 26.14 -16.99 -8.53
N ASN A 117 27.22 -17.59 -8.02
CA ASN A 117 27.15 -18.52 -6.88
C ASN A 117 28.28 -18.35 -5.84
N CYS A 118 29.06 -17.27 -5.84
CA CYS A 118 30.21 -17.19 -4.93
C CYS A 118 29.83 -17.23 -3.44
N ASN A 119 28.58 -16.92 -3.07
CA ASN A 119 28.08 -17.02 -1.70
C ASN A 119 27.27 -18.30 -1.44
N GLY A 120 27.18 -19.21 -2.42
CA GLY A 120 26.37 -20.42 -2.33
C GLY A 120 24.87 -20.20 -2.57
N GLN A 121 24.47 -19.05 -3.12
CA GLN A 121 23.05 -18.67 -3.31
C GLN A 121 22.27 -19.58 -4.27
N LEU A 122 22.95 -20.43 -5.03
CA LEU A 122 22.31 -21.45 -5.87
C LEU A 122 21.93 -22.73 -5.11
N GLY A 123 22.49 -22.97 -3.92
CA GLY A 123 22.12 -24.12 -3.10
C GLY A 123 22.64 -25.47 -3.62
N VAL A 124 23.55 -25.45 -4.60
CA VAL A 124 24.05 -26.63 -5.31
C VAL A 124 25.24 -27.31 -4.60
N GLY A 125 25.52 -26.96 -3.34
CA GLY A 125 26.59 -27.56 -2.53
C GLY A 125 28.01 -27.11 -2.89
N ASN A 126 28.15 -26.05 -3.68
CA ASN A 126 29.43 -25.43 -4.04
C ASN A 126 29.26 -23.92 -4.23
N ASN A 127 30.36 -23.22 -4.54
CA ASN A 127 30.41 -21.77 -4.76
C ASN A 127 30.72 -21.38 -6.21
N GLY A 128 30.63 -22.32 -7.16
CA GLY A 128 30.91 -22.11 -8.58
C GLY A 128 29.68 -21.63 -9.34
N ASN A 129 29.86 -20.61 -10.20
CA ASN A 129 28.79 -20.11 -11.07
C ASN A 129 28.26 -21.22 -11.99
N GLN A 130 26.98 -21.15 -12.33
CA GLN A 130 26.31 -22.13 -13.19
C GLN A 130 25.77 -21.41 -14.43
N GLN A 131 26.29 -21.74 -15.62
CA GLN A 131 25.87 -21.11 -16.88
C GLN A 131 24.57 -21.70 -17.44
N THR A 132 24.10 -22.80 -16.86
CA THR A 132 22.84 -23.47 -17.18
C THR A 132 22.10 -23.78 -15.87
N PRO A 133 20.74 -23.85 -15.90
CA PRO A 133 19.94 -24.40 -14.81
C PRO A 133 20.54 -25.68 -14.23
N CYS A 134 20.82 -25.66 -12.94
CA CYS A 134 21.33 -26.79 -12.18
C CYS A 134 20.32 -27.17 -11.09
N ARG A 135 20.05 -28.46 -10.94
CA ARG A 135 19.10 -28.96 -9.95
C ARG A 135 19.67 -28.83 -8.54
N ILE A 136 18.85 -28.38 -7.60
CA ILE A 136 19.21 -28.32 -6.18
C ILE A 136 18.99 -29.70 -5.56
N ALA A 137 20.01 -30.56 -5.64
CA ALA A 137 19.91 -31.97 -5.21
C ALA A 137 19.55 -32.13 -3.71
N ALA A 138 19.95 -31.18 -2.87
CA ALA A 138 19.64 -31.20 -1.43
C ALA A 138 18.13 -31.09 -1.11
N LEU A 139 17.29 -30.65 -2.07
CA LEU A 139 15.83 -30.59 -1.94
C LEU A 139 15.12 -31.75 -2.62
N GLN A 140 15.84 -32.81 -3.01
CA GLN A 140 15.23 -33.97 -3.65
C GLN A 140 14.19 -34.63 -2.74
N GLY A 141 12.98 -34.84 -3.28
CA GLY A 141 11.85 -35.43 -2.55
C GLY A 141 11.07 -34.42 -1.70
N ILE A 142 11.46 -33.15 -1.70
CA ILE A 142 10.73 -32.06 -1.03
C ILE A 142 9.99 -31.28 -2.12
N ASN A 143 8.68 -31.10 -1.94
CA ASN A 143 7.85 -30.39 -2.91
C ASN A 143 7.88 -28.88 -2.62
N ILE A 144 8.64 -28.13 -3.42
CA ILE A 144 8.74 -26.68 -3.31
C ILE A 144 7.56 -26.02 -4.05
N VAL A 145 6.88 -25.08 -3.39
CA VAL A 145 5.74 -24.35 -3.96
C VAL A 145 6.04 -22.88 -4.23
N GLN A 146 7.07 -22.32 -3.58
CA GLN A 146 7.49 -20.94 -3.78
C GLN A 146 9.00 -20.82 -3.60
N ILE A 147 9.65 -20.03 -4.46
CA ILE A 147 11.04 -19.62 -4.30
C ILE A 147 11.11 -18.08 -4.25
N ALA A 148 11.93 -17.53 -3.36
CA ALA A 148 12.17 -16.09 -3.27
C ALA A 148 13.68 -15.82 -3.15
N CYS A 149 14.15 -14.78 -3.82
CA CYS A 149 15.57 -14.41 -3.83
C CYS A 149 15.77 -13.01 -3.28
N GLY A 150 16.69 -12.89 -2.32
CA GLY A 150 17.22 -11.62 -1.89
C GLY A 150 18.46 -11.21 -2.67
N TYR A 151 19.26 -10.30 -2.11
CA TYR A 151 20.50 -9.82 -2.75
C TYR A 151 21.45 -10.96 -3.16
N ALA A 152 21.77 -11.86 -2.22
CA ALA A 152 22.66 -13.00 -2.46
C ALA A 152 22.25 -14.20 -1.59
N HIS A 153 20.96 -14.32 -1.27
CA HIS A 153 20.39 -15.43 -0.52
C HIS A 153 19.07 -15.85 -1.14
N THR A 154 18.63 -17.05 -0.82
CA THR A 154 17.44 -17.68 -1.39
C THR A 154 16.64 -18.35 -0.29
N LEU A 155 15.32 -18.24 -0.40
CA LEU A 155 14.34 -18.89 0.45
C LEU A 155 13.48 -19.81 -0.42
N ALA A 156 13.11 -20.97 0.12
CA ALA A 156 12.15 -21.89 -0.49
C ALA A 156 11.06 -22.27 0.52
N LEU A 157 9.82 -22.26 0.07
CA LEU A 157 8.66 -22.70 0.84
C LEU A 157 8.18 -24.05 0.29
N THR A 158 7.96 -25.01 1.18
CA THR A 158 7.41 -26.31 0.81
C THR A 158 5.89 -26.33 0.86
N ASP A 159 5.27 -27.31 0.22
CA ASP A 159 3.84 -27.60 0.36
C ASP A 159 3.42 -28.02 1.77
N GLU A 160 4.36 -28.46 2.62
CA GLU A 160 4.16 -28.69 4.05
C GLU A 160 4.23 -27.40 4.88
N GLY A 161 4.63 -26.28 4.28
CA GLY A 161 4.79 -24.97 4.93
C GLY A 161 6.09 -24.84 5.73
N LEU A 162 7.10 -25.64 5.37
CA LEU A 162 8.46 -25.52 5.89
C LEU A 162 9.26 -24.53 5.03
N VAL A 163 10.20 -23.82 5.65
CA VAL A 163 11.05 -22.85 4.96
C VAL A 163 12.50 -23.30 4.96
N TYR A 164 13.11 -23.33 3.79
CA TYR A 164 14.54 -23.54 3.63
C TYR A 164 15.22 -22.24 3.23
N ALA A 165 16.43 -22.00 3.73
CA ALA A 165 17.23 -20.83 3.40
C ALA A 165 18.68 -21.20 3.08
N TRP A 166 19.29 -20.51 2.11
CA TRP A 166 20.72 -20.66 1.78
C TRP A 166 21.29 -19.42 1.09
N GLY A 167 22.61 -19.40 0.91
CA GLY A 167 23.39 -18.31 0.32
C GLY A 167 24.13 -17.48 1.36
N ALA A 168 24.27 -16.18 1.09
CA ALA A 168 24.94 -15.25 1.99
C ALA A 168 24.15 -15.07 3.29
N SER A 169 24.84 -14.93 4.44
CA SER A 169 24.22 -14.66 5.75
C SER A 169 24.92 -13.55 6.55
N SER A 170 25.71 -12.68 5.92
CA SER A 170 26.48 -11.65 6.63
C SER A 170 25.64 -10.72 7.53
N TYR A 171 24.35 -10.56 7.24
CA TYR A 171 23.37 -9.80 8.03
C TYR A 171 22.31 -10.68 8.70
N GLY A 172 22.51 -12.00 8.75
CA GLY A 172 21.54 -12.92 9.35
C GLY A 172 20.33 -13.25 8.48
N GLN A 173 20.38 -12.93 7.18
CA GLN A 173 19.26 -13.11 6.24
C GLN A 173 18.85 -14.58 6.02
N LEU A 174 19.62 -15.55 6.51
CA LEU A 174 19.20 -16.95 6.51
C LEU A 174 18.34 -17.34 7.71
N GLY A 175 18.28 -16.52 8.77
CA GLY A 175 17.46 -16.78 9.95
C GLY A 175 17.91 -17.99 10.79
N THR A 176 19.13 -18.49 10.57
CA THR A 176 19.67 -19.70 11.23
C THR A 176 20.28 -19.44 12.61
N GLY A 177 20.11 -18.24 13.17
CA GLY A 177 20.70 -17.82 14.43
C GLY A 177 22.20 -17.46 14.35
N ASN A 178 22.78 -17.44 13.15
CA ASN A 178 24.18 -17.09 12.93
C ASN A 178 24.38 -16.36 11.58
N LYS A 179 25.62 -15.93 11.31
CA LYS A 179 25.99 -15.15 10.12
C LYS A 179 26.79 -15.94 9.07
N SER A 180 26.78 -17.27 9.16
CA SER A 180 27.55 -18.13 8.26
C SER A 180 26.80 -18.35 6.96
N ASN A 181 27.50 -18.18 5.83
CA ASN A 181 26.95 -18.51 4.51
C ASN A 181 26.67 -20.02 4.41
N GLN A 182 25.67 -20.39 3.63
CA GLN A 182 25.28 -21.78 3.40
C GLN A 182 25.24 -22.07 1.90
N SER A 183 26.02 -23.05 1.43
CA SER A 183 26.00 -23.48 0.02
C SER A 183 24.95 -24.56 -0.26
N CYS A 184 24.29 -25.06 0.78
CA CYS A 184 23.16 -25.99 0.72
C CYS A 184 21.94 -25.38 1.44
N PRO A 185 20.72 -25.68 0.99
CA PRO A 185 19.48 -25.40 1.71
C PRO A 185 19.52 -25.90 3.17
N VAL A 186 19.20 -25.01 4.11
CA VAL A 186 19.06 -25.33 5.54
C VAL A 186 17.62 -25.07 5.97
N LEU A 187 17.02 -26.03 6.67
CA LEU A 187 15.68 -25.89 7.23
C LEU A 187 15.68 -24.86 8.38
N LEU A 188 14.78 -23.88 8.30
CA LEU A 188 14.50 -22.92 9.36
C LEU A 188 13.59 -23.53 10.42
N ASN A 189 13.93 -23.31 11.70
CA ASN A 189 13.08 -23.73 12.81
C ASN A 189 12.13 -22.60 13.19
N LEU A 190 10.89 -22.65 12.68
CA LEU A 190 9.85 -21.64 12.86
C LEU A 190 8.70 -22.18 13.70
N ASP A 191 8.87 -22.28 15.03
CA ASP A 191 7.86 -22.60 16.07
C ASP A 191 6.75 -23.64 15.74
N LYS A 192 7.00 -24.52 14.75
CA LYS A 192 6.09 -25.54 14.20
C LYS A 192 4.77 -24.99 13.61
N GLU A 193 4.67 -23.71 13.32
CA GLU A 193 3.51 -23.18 12.58
C GLU A 193 3.77 -23.25 11.07
N ARG A 194 2.71 -23.54 10.31
CA ARG A 194 2.76 -23.59 8.85
C ARG A 194 3.00 -22.19 8.28
N VAL A 195 4.08 -22.04 7.52
CA VAL A 195 4.30 -20.84 6.69
C VAL A 195 3.47 -20.95 5.42
N ILE A 196 2.83 -19.85 5.03
CA ILE A 196 1.98 -19.77 3.83
C ILE A 196 2.56 -18.86 2.76
N GLU A 197 3.55 -18.04 3.11
CA GLU A 197 4.19 -17.12 2.17
C GLU A 197 5.60 -16.80 2.66
N ILE A 198 6.55 -16.77 1.72
CA ILE A 198 7.91 -16.26 1.93
C ILE A 198 8.16 -15.06 1.04
N ALA A 199 9.05 -14.17 1.47
CA ALA A 199 9.36 -12.96 0.73
C ALA A 199 10.84 -12.60 0.91
N ALA A 200 11.46 -12.23 -0.21
CA ALA A 200 12.80 -11.68 -0.29
C ALA A 200 12.90 -10.81 -1.55
N CYS A 201 13.75 -9.79 -1.54
CA CYS A 201 13.90 -8.87 -2.66
C CYS A 201 15.37 -8.75 -3.08
N HIS A 202 15.65 -8.81 -4.37
CA HIS A 202 17.01 -8.80 -4.92
C HIS A 202 17.83 -7.55 -4.52
N SER A 203 17.21 -6.45 -4.12
CA SER A 203 17.91 -5.24 -3.69
C SER A 203 18.24 -5.23 -2.20
N THR A 204 17.82 -6.25 -1.42
CA THR A 204 17.84 -6.21 0.04
C THR A 204 18.45 -7.47 0.66
N HIS A 205 18.91 -7.33 1.90
CA HIS A 205 19.36 -8.43 2.75
C HIS A 205 18.29 -8.80 3.78
N THR A 206 17.02 -8.51 3.51
CA THR A 206 15.90 -8.77 4.41
C THR A 206 15.11 -9.96 3.90
N SER A 207 14.59 -10.75 4.83
CA SER A 207 13.72 -11.88 4.57
C SER A 207 12.46 -11.74 5.42
N ALA A 208 11.34 -12.18 4.89
CA ALA A 208 10.10 -12.24 5.64
C ALA A 208 9.33 -13.52 5.35
N ALA A 209 8.47 -13.91 6.28
CA ALA A 209 7.53 -15.00 6.12
C ALA A 209 6.21 -14.67 6.79
N LYS A 210 5.10 -15.14 6.21
CA LYS A 210 3.77 -15.07 6.82
C LYS A 210 3.32 -16.46 7.21
N MET A 211 2.85 -16.60 8.43
CA MET A 211 2.33 -17.85 8.96
C MET A 211 0.81 -17.95 8.75
N GLN A 212 0.26 -19.15 8.89
CA GLN A 212 -1.16 -19.42 8.68
C GLN A 212 -2.08 -18.64 9.63
N SER A 213 -1.62 -18.30 10.84
CA SER A 213 -2.30 -17.42 11.80
C SER A 213 -2.40 -15.97 11.33
N GLY A 214 -1.69 -15.60 10.27
CA GLY A 214 -1.60 -14.24 9.76
C GLY A 214 -0.44 -13.43 10.36
N GLN A 215 0.28 -13.98 11.33
CA GLN A 215 1.47 -13.35 11.89
C GLN A 215 2.61 -13.29 10.87
N VAL A 216 3.34 -12.17 10.86
CA VAL A 216 4.47 -11.94 9.95
C VAL A 216 5.78 -11.89 10.73
N LEU A 217 6.75 -12.67 10.26
CA LEU A 217 8.12 -12.75 10.75
C LEU A 217 9.06 -12.00 9.80
N MET A 218 10.12 -11.42 10.35
CA MET A 218 11.20 -10.80 9.58
C MET A 218 12.58 -11.14 10.16
N TRP A 219 13.60 -11.20 9.30
CA TRP A 219 15.00 -11.33 9.71
C TRP A 219 15.94 -10.80 8.63
N GLY A 220 17.24 -10.81 8.90
CA GLY A 220 18.27 -10.21 8.04
C GLY A 220 18.60 -8.77 8.42
N GLN A 221 18.93 -7.94 7.43
CA GLN A 221 19.22 -6.53 7.65
C GLN A 221 17.91 -5.72 7.72
N CYS A 222 17.58 -5.16 8.88
CA CYS A 222 16.37 -4.36 9.10
C CYS A 222 16.76 -2.99 9.67
N ARG A 223 16.54 -1.89 8.93
CA ARG A 223 16.97 -0.52 9.33
C ARG A 223 18.45 -0.45 9.75
N GLY A 224 19.32 -1.17 9.04
CA GLY A 224 20.76 -1.24 9.34
C GLY A 224 21.14 -2.17 10.49
N GLN A 225 20.19 -2.73 11.24
CA GLN A 225 20.44 -3.73 12.26
C GLN A 225 20.45 -5.14 11.67
N THR A 226 21.21 -6.04 12.29
CA THR A 226 21.27 -7.46 11.91
C THR A 226 20.38 -8.28 12.82
N ILE A 227 19.37 -8.93 12.25
CA ILE A 227 18.48 -9.86 12.94
C ILE A 227 18.80 -11.28 12.43
N VAL A 228 19.43 -12.11 13.26
CA VAL A 228 19.93 -13.44 12.84
C VAL A 228 18.92 -14.57 12.99
N SER A 229 17.81 -14.33 13.67
CA SER A 229 16.73 -15.28 13.88
C SER A 229 15.39 -14.63 13.53
N PRO A 230 14.43 -15.38 12.96
CA PRO A 230 13.08 -14.91 12.67
C PRO A 230 12.47 -14.17 13.85
N HIS A 231 12.01 -12.94 13.61
CA HIS A 231 11.47 -12.06 14.64
C HIS A 231 10.04 -11.64 14.29
N PHE A 232 9.14 -11.71 15.27
CA PHE A 232 7.74 -11.31 15.08
C PHE A 232 7.60 -9.82 14.82
N THR A 233 6.71 -9.48 13.89
CA THR A 233 6.35 -8.10 13.58
C THR A 233 4.91 -7.82 13.98
N HIS A 234 4.53 -6.54 14.00
CA HIS A 234 3.15 -6.11 14.15
C HIS A 234 2.37 -6.07 12.82
N PHE A 235 3.00 -6.49 11.72
CA PHE A 235 2.39 -6.46 10.39
C PHE A 235 1.55 -7.71 10.13
N THR A 236 0.58 -7.56 9.23
CA THR A 236 -0.28 -8.64 8.72
C THR A 236 0.04 -9.02 7.27
N CYS A 237 0.90 -8.22 6.63
CA CYS A 237 1.40 -8.40 5.26
C CYS A 237 2.93 -8.37 5.24
N THR A 238 3.54 -9.19 4.38
CA THR A 238 4.99 -9.20 4.16
C THR A 238 5.47 -7.96 3.42
N ASP A 239 4.64 -7.33 2.59
CA ASP A 239 4.99 -6.08 1.88
C ASP A 239 5.33 -4.94 2.86
N ASP A 240 4.64 -4.88 3.99
CA ASP A 240 4.89 -3.88 5.03
C ASP A 240 6.28 -4.02 5.66
N VAL A 241 6.83 -5.24 5.69
CA VAL A 241 8.20 -5.48 6.17
C VAL A 241 9.19 -4.76 5.27
N PHE A 242 9.07 -4.92 3.96
CA PHE A 242 10.00 -4.31 3.01
C PHE A 242 9.75 -2.81 2.85
N SER A 243 8.51 -2.34 2.94
CA SER A 243 8.23 -0.90 2.92
C SER A 243 8.80 -0.17 4.14
N CYS A 244 8.82 -0.83 5.31
CA CYS A 244 9.24 -0.21 6.57
C CYS A 244 10.72 -0.43 6.95
N PHE A 245 11.30 -1.56 6.54
CA PHE A 245 12.63 -1.99 7.00
C PHE A 245 13.69 -2.15 5.92
N ALA A 246 13.30 -2.23 4.64
CA ALA A 246 14.25 -2.27 3.54
C ALA A 246 14.69 -0.88 3.09
N THR A 247 15.89 -0.81 2.52
CA THR A 247 16.43 0.40 1.90
C THR A 247 16.92 0.05 0.50
N PRO A 248 16.28 0.53 -0.58
CA PRO A 248 15.08 1.36 -0.58
C PRO A 248 13.83 0.62 -0.10
N ALA A 249 12.81 1.38 0.32
CA ALA A 249 11.48 0.83 0.62
C ALA A 249 10.86 0.32 -0.68
N VAL A 250 10.48 -0.95 -0.70
CA VAL A 250 9.95 -1.65 -1.87
C VAL A 250 8.81 -2.57 -1.46
N MET A 251 7.89 -2.85 -2.39
CA MET A 251 7.05 -4.05 -2.31
C MET A 251 7.79 -5.19 -3.01
N TRP A 252 7.65 -6.41 -2.51
CA TRP A 252 8.28 -7.58 -3.14
C TRP A 252 7.33 -8.25 -4.14
N LYS A 253 6.01 -8.14 -3.91
CA LYS A 253 4.99 -8.59 -4.86
C LYS A 253 4.91 -7.66 -6.07
N LEU A 254 4.60 -8.23 -7.22
CA LEU A 254 4.20 -7.43 -8.37
C LEU A 254 2.91 -6.67 -8.03
N LEU A 255 2.91 -5.36 -8.31
CA LEU A 255 1.70 -4.56 -8.25
C LEU A 255 0.70 -5.10 -9.28
N THR A 256 -0.32 -5.79 -8.80
CA THR A 256 -1.42 -6.24 -9.65
C THR A 256 -2.44 -5.11 -9.70
N VAL A 257 -2.49 -4.42 -10.84
CA VAL A 257 -3.54 -3.43 -11.10
C VAL A 257 -4.68 -4.19 -11.77
N GLU A 258 -5.49 -4.86 -10.96
CA GLU A 258 -6.78 -5.36 -11.45
C GLU A 258 -7.67 -4.13 -11.74
N ARG A 259 -8.30 -4.12 -12.91
CA ARG A 259 -9.46 -3.23 -13.11
C ARG A 259 -10.60 -3.90 -12.34
N ASP A 260 -10.70 -3.62 -11.05
CA ASP A 260 -11.80 -4.14 -10.24
C ASP A 260 -13.12 -3.59 -10.81
N ASP A 261 -13.91 -4.46 -11.44
CA ASP A 261 -15.29 -4.17 -11.86
C ASP A 261 -16.26 -4.14 -10.67
N TYR A 262 -15.76 -4.32 -9.44
CA TYR A 262 -16.53 -4.32 -8.21
C TYR A 262 -16.14 -3.15 -7.30
N LEU A 263 -17.15 -2.42 -6.82
CA LEU A 263 -16.97 -1.38 -5.82
C LEU A 263 -16.70 -2.05 -4.46
N THR A 264 -15.74 -1.53 -3.69
CA THR A 264 -15.60 -1.92 -2.28
C THR A 264 -16.91 -1.67 -1.51
N VAL A 265 -17.10 -2.29 -0.34
CA VAL A 265 -18.30 -2.06 0.49
C VAL A 265 -18.50 -0.57 0.78
N ALA A 266 -17.43 0.16 1.11
CA ALA A 266 -17.48 1.60 1.35
C ALA A 266 -17.88 2.40 0.11
N GLN A 267 -17.34 2.07 -1.06
CA GLN A 267 -17.69 2.73 -2.32
C GLN A 267 -19.13 2.43 -2.75
N SER A 268 -19.59 1.19 -2.53
CA SER A 268 -20.97 0.77 -2.80
C SER A 268 -21.95 1.55 -1.94
N LEU A 269 -21.72 1.62 -0.63
CA LEU A 269 -22.56 2.41 0.29
C LEU A 269 -22.54 3.90 -0.07
N LYS A 270 -21.36 4.47 -0.36
CA LYS A 270 -21.24 5.86 -0.81
C LYS A 270 -22.09 6.15 -2.05
N LYS A 271 -22.14 5.21 -3.01
CA LYS A 271 -22.92 5.36 -4.24
C LYS A 271 -24.43 5.34 -3.98
N GLU A 272 -24.88 4.57 -2.99
CA GLU A 272 -26.30 4.42 -2.63
C GLU A 272 -26.83 5.49 -1.66
N PHE A 273 -26.03 6.51 -1.32
CA PHE A 273 -26.53 7.63 -0.52
C PHE A 273 -27.58 8.44 -1.29
N ASP A 274 -28.70 8.75 -0.65
CA ASP A 274 -29.83 9.51 -1.23
C ASP A 274 -30.55 8.77 -2.38
N SER A 275 -30.45 7.44 -2.42
CA SER A 275 -31.12 6.58 -3.41
C SER A 275 -32.52 6.15 -2.93
N PRO A 276 -33.61 6.50 -3.65
CA PRO A 276 -34.97 6.11 -3.28
C PRO A 276 -35.26 4.62 -3.52
N GLU A 277 -34.45 3.93 -4.33
CA GLU A 277 -34.67 2.52 -4.68
C GLU A 277 -34.26 1.55 -3.56
N THR A 278 -33.22 1.92 -2.80
CA THR A 278 -32.58 1.05 -1.80
C THR A 278 -32.84 1.50 -0.36
N SER A 279 -33.24 2.76 -0.14
CA SER A 279 -33.51 3.33 1.18
C SER A 279 -34.75 2.74 1.87
N ASP A 280 -34.66 2.56 3.19
CA ASP A 280 -35.75 2.13 4.08
C ASP A 280 -36.19 3.23 5.08
N LEU A 281 -35.63 4.44 4.96
CA LEU A 281 -35.96 5.62 5.75
C LEU A 281 -35.76 6.91 4.93
N LYS A 282 -36.64 7.90 5.13
CA LYS A 282 -36.48 9.24 4.57
C LYS A 282 -36.57 10.34 5.64
N PHE A 283 -35.73 11.36 5.52
CA PHE A 283 -35.84 12.58 6.33
C PHE A 283 -36.46 13.71 5.51
N LEU A 284 -37.46 14.40 6.05
CA LEU A 284 -38.02 15.62 5.47
C LEU A 284 -37.37 16.84 6.11
N VAL A 285 -36.57 17.59 5.35
CA VAL A 285 -35.84 18.79 5.81
C VAL A 285 -36.07 19.91 4.82
N ASP A 286 -36.54 21.07 5.28
CA ASP A 286 -36.90 22.22 4.42
C ASP A 286 -37.78 21.84 3.21
N GLY A 287 -38.73 20.92 3.40
CA GLY A 287 -39.62 20.47 2.34
C GLY A 287 -38.99 19.52 1.30
N LYS A 288 -37.75 19.06 1.53
CA LYS A 288 -37.04 18.10 0.67
C LYS A 288 -36.79 16.78 1.40
N TYR A 289 -36.85 15.68 0.66
CA TYR A 289 -36.56 14.35 1.19
C TYR A 289 -35.09 13.98 1.02
N ILE A 290 -34.52 13.31 2.02
CA ILE A 290 -33.19 12.69 1.98
C ILE A 290 -33.36 11.19 2.27
N HIS A 291 -32.94 10.34 1.34
CA HIS A 291 -33.15 8.90 1.39
C HIS A 291 -31.95 8.17 2.01
N VAL A 292 -32.19 7.32 3.01
CA VAL A 292 -31.12 6.68 3.82
C VAL A 292 -31.49 5.28 4.31
N HIS A 293 -30.48 4.56 4.82
CA HIS A 293 -30.55 3.18 5.30
C HIS A 293 -30.49 3.14 6.85
N LYS A 294 -31.54 2.64 7.52
CA LYS A 294 -31.66 2.52 8.98
C LYS A 294 -30.47 1.78 9.60
N ALA A 295 -30.07 0.67 9.00
CA ALA A 295 -28.97 -0.16 9.50
C ALA A 295 -27.65 0.62 9.62
N LEU A 296 -27.32 1.42 8.61
CA LEU A 296 -26.09 2.21 8.61
C LEU A 296 -26.14 3.29 9.69
N LEU A 297 -27.27 4.01 9.81
CA LEU A 297 -27.45 5.04 10.84
C LEU A 297 -27.31 4.47 12.25
N LYS A 298 -27.93 3.31 12.54
CA LYS A 298 -27.84 2.62 13.83
C LYS A 298 -26.41 2.18 14.18
N ILE A 299 -25.61 1.81 13.17
CA ILE A 299 -24.21 1.41 13.36
C ILE A 299 -23.31 2.63 13.61
N ARG A 300 -23.59 3.74 12.93
CA ARG A 300 -22.66 4.86 12.80
C ARG A 300 -22.94 6.03 13.75
N CYS A 301 -24.15 6.13 14.30
CA CYS A 301 -24.55 7.21 15.19
C CYS A 301 -25.38 6.68 16.36
N GLU A 302 -24.91 6.92 17.58
CA GLU A 302 -25.57 6.42 18.79
C GLU A 302 -26.97 7.04 18.98
N HIS A 303 -27.15 8.30 18.57
CA HIS A 303 -28.45 8.96 18.62
C HIS A 303 -29.48 8.26 17.72
N PHE A 304 -29.09 7.86 16.50
CA PHE A 304 -30.00 7.13 15.62
C PHE A 304 -30.20 5.68 16.09
N ARG A 305 -29.22 5.09 16.76
CA ARG A 305 -29.36 3.76 17.38
C ARG A 305 -30.49 3.74 18.42
N THR A 306 -30.58 4.76 19.27
CA THR A 306 -31.68 4.87 20.25
C THR A 306 -32.99 5.25 19.57
N LEU A 307 -32.99 6.30 18.74
CA LEU A 307 -34.19 6.81 18.07
C LEU A 307 -34.91 5.75 17.23
N LEU A 308 -34.17 5.02 16.40
CA LEU A 308 -34.73 4.05 15.44
C LEU A 308 -35.00 2.66 16.05
N ASN A 309 -34.70 2.46 17.34
CA ASN A 309 -35.13 1.26 18.07
C ASN A 309 -36.52 1.46 18.71
N GLU A 310 -36.88 2.70 19.01
CA GLU A 310 -38.17 3.04 19.61
C GLU A 310 -39.22 3.45 18.56
N ASN A 311 -38.78 3.81 17.36
CA ASN A 311 -39.63 4.40 16.33
C ASN A 311 -39.65 3.58 15.03
N GLU A 312 -40.84 3.17 14.58
CA GLU A 312 -41.04 2.39 13.34
C GLU A 312 -41.34 3.23 12.11
N GLU A 313 -41.45 4.55 12.25
CA GLU A 313 -41.79 5.46 11.16
C GLU A 313 -40.80 5.36 9.97
N GLU A 314 -41.36 5.45 8.76
CA GLU A 314 -40.59 5.47 7.51
C GLU A 314 -40.16 6.88 7.11
N SER A 315 -40.72 7.92 7.74
CA SER A 315 -40.40 9.32 7.48
C SER A 315 -40.25 10.12 8.77
N ILE A 316 -39.15 10.85 8.90
CA ILE A 316 -38.86 11.70 10.07
C ILE A 316 -38.72 13.16 9.62
N GLU A 317 -39.45 14.08 10.26
CA GLU A 317 -39.35 15.52 9.97
C GLU A 317 -38.28 16.20 10.82
N ILE A 318 -37.44 17.01 10.18
CA ILE A 318 -36.40 17.82 10.84
C ILE A 318 -36.64 19.29 10.52
N GLN A 319 -36.90 20.07 11.56
CA GLN A 319 -37.17 21.52 11.45
C GLN A 319 -36.03 22.39 12.02
N GLN A 320 -35.07 21.78 12.71
CA GLN A 320 -34.04 22.48 13.48
C GLN A 320 -32.81 22.85 12.66
N PHE A 321 -32.57 22.16 11.55
CA PHE A 321 -31.38 22.30 10.73
C PHE A 321 -31.77 22.48 9.26
N THR A 322 -30.95 23.23 8.52
CA THR A 322 -31.16 23.40 7.09
C THR A 322 -30.89 22.11 6.33
N TYR A 323 -31.50 21.96 5.16
CA TYR A 323 -31.31 20.82 4.28
C TYR A 323 -29.83 20.55 3.97
N LEU A 324 -29.04 21.60 3.68
CA LEU A 324 -27.63 21.46 3.34
C LEU A 324 -26.81 20.85 4.49
N VAL A 325 -27.04 21.33 5.71
CA VAL A 325 -26.36 20.87 6.91
C VAL A 325 -26.75 19.44 7.24
N TYR A 326 -28.06 19.13 7.22
CA TYR A 326 -28.55 17.80 7.58
C TYR A 326 -28.16 16.75 6.54
N ARG A 327 -28.21 17.09 5.24
CA ARG A 327 -27.74 16.20 4.17
C ARG A 327 -26.25 15.90 4.30
N ALA A 328 -25.42 16.90 4.58
CA ALA A 328 -23.98 16.69 4.77
C ALA A 328 -23.68 15.82 6.00
N PHE A 329 -24.46 15.95 7.07
CA PHE A 329 -24.36 15.04 8.22
C PHE A 329 -24.66 13.59 7.84
N LEU A 330 -25.77 13.36 7.14
CA LEU A 330 -26.13 12.02 6.70
C LEU A 330 -25.08 11.47 5.72
N GLU A 331 -24.60 12.28 4.77
CA GLU A 331 -23.55 11.89 3.83
C GLU A 331 -22.23 11.52 4.55
N TYR A 332 -21.89 12.23 5.63
CA TYR A 332 -20.73 11.89 6.47
C TYR A 332 -20.84 10.49 7.07
N LEU A 333 -22.04 10.05 7.48
CA LEU A 333 -22.25 8.72 8.03
C LEU A 333 -21.97 7.61 7.00
N TYR A 334 -22.10 7.91 5.71
CA TYR A 334 -21.77 7.01 4.58
C TYR A 334 -20.31 7.08 4.13
N THR A 335 -19.70 8.27 4.21
CA THR A 335 -18.46 8.55 3.47
C THR A 335 -17.26 8.87 4.35
N ASP A 336 -17.45 9.07 5.65
CA ASP A 336 -16.43 9.60 6.57
C ASP A 336 -15.87 10.98 6.17
N SER A 337 -16.51 11.66 5.20
CA SER A 337 -16.05 12.91 4.62
C SER A 337 -17.11 14.02 4.75
N VAL A 338 -16.66 15.26 4.87
CA VAL A 338 -17.53 16.44 4.92
C VAL A 338 -17.21 17.31 3.72
N SER A 339 -18.19 17.49 2.84
CA SER A 339 -18.10 18.37 1.68
C SER A 339 -19.05 19.54 1.83
N LEU A 340 -18.68 20.51 2.68
CA LEU A 340 -19.39 21.78 2.85
C LEU A 340 -18.41 22.94 2.78
N ALA A 341 -18.93 24.11 2.38
CA ALA A 341 -18.22 25.36 2.51
C ALA A 341 -17.97 25.67 4.01
N PRO A 342 -16.88 26.38 4.37
CA PRO A 342 -16.55 26.71 5.75
C PRO A 342 -17.69 27.43 6.50
N GLU A 343 -18.47 28.25 5.79
CA GLU A 343 -19.61 28.99 6.34
C GLU A 343 -20.75 28.04 6.72
N ASP A 344 -21.06 27.05 5.88
CA ASP A 344 -22.10 26.05 6.13
C ASP A 344 -21.63 24.97 7.14
N ALA A 345 -20.32 24.73 7.22
CA ALA A 345 -19.72 23.81 8.18
C ALA A 345 -19.94 24.26 9.64
N ILE A 346 -20.29 25.53 9.87
CA ILE A 346 -20.73 26.03 11.17
C ILE A 346 -22.03 25.35 11.61
N GLY A 347 -23.02 25.24 10.73
CA GLY A 347 -24.27 24.56 11.04
C GLY A 347 -24.05 23.07 11.32
N LEU A 348 -23.10 22.46 10.61
CA LEU A 348 -22.70 21.08 10.86
C LEU A 348 -21.98 20.89 12.19
N LEU A 349 -21.23 21.89 12.66
CA LEU A 349 -20.58 21.88 13.97
C LEU A 349 -21.59 21.89 15.12
N ASP A 350 -22.68 22.66 14.96
CA ASP A 350 -23.80 22.70 15.90
C ASP A 350 -24.48 21.33 15.96
N LEU A 351 -24.86 20.80 14.79
CA LEU A 351 -25.45 19.46 14.67
C LEU A 351 -24.55 18.37 15.28
N ALA A 352 -23.24 18.41 15.01
CA ALA A 352 -22.28 17.46 15.57
C ALA A 352 -22.21 17.55 17.10
N SER A 353 -22.34 18.76 17.67
CA SER A 353 -22.38 18.96 19.11
C SER A 353 -23.71 18.48 19.70
N PHE A 354 -24.82 18.70 19.01
CA PHE A 354 -26.16 18.24 19.38
C PHE A 354 -26.24 16.71 19.46
N TYR A 355 -25.76 16.01 18.44
CA TYR A 355 -25.70 14.54 18.42
C TYR A 355 -24.48 13.93 19.13
N ARG A 356 -23.62 14.76 19.72
CA ARG A 356 -22.39 14.34 20.45
C ARG A 356 -21.39 13.55 19.59
N GLU A 357 -21.35 13.84 18.29
CA GLU A 357 -20.44 13.21 17.32
C GLU A 357 -19.06 13.89 17.33
N THR A 358 -18.18 13.41 18.22
CA THR A 358 -16.85 14.01 18.44
C THR A 358 -15.93 13.99 17.21
N ARG A 359 -16.00 12.93 16.40
CA ARG A 359 -15.17 12.80 15.18
C ARG A 359 -15.62 13.79 14.11
N LEU A 360 -16.93 13.93 13.90
CA LEU A 360 -17.50 14.92 12.99
C LEU A 360 -17.16 16.34 13.44
N LYS A 361 -17.25 16.62 14.75
CA LYS A 361 -16.88 17.91 15.33
C LYS A 361 -15.43 18.29 14.99
N ARG A 362 -14.49 17.34 15.13
CA ARG A 362 -13.08 17.55 14.76
C ARG A 362 -12.90 17.81 13.26
N LEU A 363 -13.57 17.02 12.42
CA LEU A 363 -13.49 17.15 10.96
C LEU A 363 -14.04 18.50 10.47
N CYS A 364 -15.13 18.99 11.07
CA CYS A 364 -15.69 20.31 10.77
C CYS A 364 -14.70 21.42 11.16
N GLN A 365 -14.10 21.35 12.35
CA GLN A 365 -13.09 22.32 12.78
C GLN A 365 -11.88 22.35 11.84
N GLU A 366 -11.41 21.20 11.36
CA GLU A 366 -10.31 21.12 10.39
C GLU A 366 -10.68 21.71 9.03
N ASN A 367 -11.89 21.45 8.53
CA ASN A 367 -12.37 22.02 7.27
C ASN A 367 -12.44 23.56 7.38
N ILE A 368 -13.03 24.08 8.46
CA ILE A 368 -13.11 25.53 8.72
C ILE A 368 -11.70 26.15 8.79
N LYS A 369 -10.75 25.50 9.48
CA LYS A 369 -9.36 25.98 9.58
C LYS A 369 -8.65 26.06 8.21
N ARG A 370 -8.97 25.14 7.28
CA ARG A 370 -8.39 25.13 5.93
C ARG A 370 -9.02 26.15 4.99
N GLY A 371 -10.28 26.50 5.20
CA GLY A 371 -11.04 27.42 4.34
C GLY A 371 -11.18 28.84 4.87
N ILE A 372 -10.45 29.20 5.93
CA ILE A 372 -10.43 30.58 6.43
C ILE A 372 -9.78 31.51 5.41
N SER A 373 -10.38 32.68 5.22
CA SER A 373 -9.92 33.75 4.35
C SER A 373 -10.18 35.10 5.01
N GLU A 374 -9.60 36.16 4.49
CA GLU A 374 -9.80 37.52 5.01
C GLU A 374 -11.29 37.92 5.01
N GLN A 375 -12.07 37.42 4.04
CA GLN A 375 -13.49 37.75 3.86
C GLN A 375 -14.42 37.05 4.85
N ASN A 376 -14.09 35.83 5.31
CA ASN A 376 -14.94 35.03 6.19
C ASN A 376 -14.38 34.86 7.62
N ALA A 377 -13.21 35.42 7.92
CA ALA A 377 -12.55 35.22 9.21
C ALA A 377 -13.39 35.67 10.42
N ILE A 378 -14.11 36.80 10.29
CA ILE A 378 -14.94 37.34 11.38
C ILE A 378 -16.23 36.54 11.57
N THR A 379 -16.87 36.10 10.50
CA THR A 379 -18.05 35.23 10.58
C THR A 379 -17.70 33.89 11.23
N LEU A 380 -16.55 33.33 10.86
CA LEU A 380 -16.03 32.08 11.47
C LEU A 380 -15.64 32.28 12.93
N LEU A 381 -15.04 33.42 13.29
CA LEU A 381 -14.70 33.75 14.68
C LEU A 381 -15.96 33.88 15.56
N SER A 382 -16.97 34.61 15.07
CA SER A 382 -18.24 34.78 15.76
C SER A 382 -18.93 33.43 15.99
N ALA A 383 -18.94 32.56 14.97
CA ALA A 383 -19.43 31.21 15.10
C ALA A 383 -18.65 30.37 16.12
N ALA A 384 -17.32 30.43 16.11
CA ALA A 384 -16.49 29.68 17.05
C ALA A 384 -16.77 30.06 18.51
N VAL A 385 -17.02 31.35 18.78
CA VAL A 385 -17.45 31.83 20.10
C VAL A 385 -18.84 31.33 20.45
N LYS A 386 -19.80 31.46 19.52
CA LYS A 386 -21.20 31.03 19.72
C LYS A 386 -21.32 29.56 20.09
N TYR A 387 -20.50 28.68 19.48
CA TYR A 387 -20.55 27.23 19.72
C TYR A 387 -19.45 26.72 20.67
N GLU A 388 -18.84 27.62 21.45
CA GLU A 388 -17.81 27.31 22.47
C GLU A 388 -16.63 26.46 21.94
N ALA A 389 -16.27 26.64 20.66
CA ALA A 389 -15.20 25.90 20.01
C ALA A 389 -13.84 26.57 20.25
N ARG A 390 -13.30 26.43 21.46
CA ARG A 390 -12.06 27.14 21.91
C ARG A 390 -10.87 27.02 20.95
N ASP A 391 -10.58 25.83 20.45
CA ASP A 391 -9.47 25.58 19.52
C ASP A 391 -9.66 26.24 18.15
N LEU A 392 -10.92 26.45 17.74
CA LEU A 392 -11.26 27.14 16.50
C LEU A 392 -11.26 28.65 16.73
N GLU A 393 -11.80 29.10 17.86
CA GLU A 393 -11.80 30.52 18.28
C GLU A 393 -10.36 31.06 18.33
N GLU A 394 -9.44 30.36 18.97
CA GLU A 394 -8.05 30.79 19.08
C GLU A 394 -7.37 30.87 17.70
N PHE A 395 -7.66 29.92 16.82
CA PHE A 395 -7.13 29.90 15.46
C PHE A 395 -7.68 31.06 14.62
N CYS A 396 -9.00 31.24 14.57
CA CYS A 396 -9.65 32.33 13.86
C CYS A 396 -9.17 33.69 14.39
N PHE A 397 -9.01 33.83 15.71
CA PHE A 397 -8.50 35.05 16.32
C PHE A 397 -7.07 35.37 15.86
N LYS A 398 -6.15 34.39 15.88
CA LYS A 398 -4.78 34.58 15.39
C LYS A 398 -4.74 34.95 13.91
N PHE A 399 -5.57 34.30 13.09
CA PHE A 399 -5.70 34.65 11.67
C PHE A 399 -6.16 36.10 11.49
N CYS A 400 -7.21 36.52 12.19
CA CYS A 400 -7.71 37.90 12.15
C CYS A 400 -6.65 38.92 12.54
N VAL A 401 -5.83 38.63 13.56
CA VAL A 401 -4.77 39.54 14.00
C VAL A 401 -3.63 39.64 12.98
N ASN A 402 -3.23 38.52 12.36
CA ASN A 402 -2.17 38.52 11.34
C ASN A 402 -2.59 39.26 10.06
N HIS A 403 -3.88 39.24 9.72
CA HIS A 403 -4.46 39.88 8.54
C HIS A 403 -5.29 41.12 8.89
N MET A 404 -4.98 41.78 10.00
CA MET A 404 -5.83 42.81 10.60
C MET A 404 -6.22 43.94 9.65
N THR A 405 -5.30 44.39 8.79
CA THR A 405 -5.57 45.48 7.84
C THR A 405 -6.65 45.12 6.83
N ALA A 406 -6.65 43.89 6.32
CA ALA A 406 -7.67 43.43 5.37
C ALA A 406 -8.98 43.08 6.08
N VAL A 407 -8.89 42.38 7.21
CA VAL A 407 -10.05 41.92 7.97
C VAL A 407 -10.90 43.09 8.51
N THR A 408 -10.28 44.16 8.99
CA THR A 408 -10.99 45.35 9.49
C THR A 408 -11.73 46.14 8.41
N GLN A 409 -11.41 45.92 7.13
CA GLN A 409 -12.09 46.55 6.00
C GLN A 409 -13.29 45.72 5.49
N THR A 410 -13.51 44.52 6.04
CA THR A 410 -14.63 43.66 5.64
C THR A 410 -15.96 44.12 6.25
N GLN A 411 -17.06 43.88 5.53
CA GLN A 411 -18.41 44.15 6.03
C GLN A 411 -18.71 43.36 7.32
N ALA A 412 -18.25 42.11 7.39
CA ALA A 412 -18.43 41.26 8.57
C ALA A 412 -17.79 41.85 9.85
N PHE A 413 -16.68 42.59 9.73
CA PHE A 413 -16.07 43.28 10.87
C PHE A 413 -16.92 44.48 11.31
N SER A 414 -17.49 45.23 10.36
CA SER A 414 -18.35 46.38 10.67
C SER A 414 -19.68 46.01 11.32
N GLU A 415 -20.20 44.82 10.99
CA GLU A 415 -21.45 44.28 11.53
C GLU A 415 -21.24 43.41 12.79
N MET A 416 -20.02 43.37 13.31
CA MET A 416 -19.68 42.52 14.45
C MET A 416 -20.39 42.99 15.74
N ASP A 417 -20.88 42.03 16.52
CA ASP A 417 -21.55 42.31 17.80
C ASP A 417 -20.67 43.11 18.77
N HIS A 418 -21.29 44.01 19.55
CA HIS A 418 -20.58 44.96 20.41
C HIS A 418 -19.71 44.27 21.47
N ASP A 419 -20.17 43.17 22.06
CA ASP A 419 -19.42 42.44 23.08
C ASP A 419 -18.27 41.65 22.44
N LEU A 420 -18.53 41.04 21.27
CA LEU A 420 -17.51 40.35 20.50
C LEU A 420 -16.40 41.31 20.04
N LEU A 421 -16.76 42.52 19.57
CA LEU A 421 -15.83 43.58 19.18
C LEU A 421 -14.96 44.07 20.33
N LYS A 422 -15.57 44.35 21.48
CA LYS A 422 -14.85 44.77 22.69
C LYS A 422 -13.86 43.71 23.14
N ASN A 423 -14.28 42.45 23.17
CA ASN A 423 -13.42 41.32 23.52
C ASN A 423 -12.30 41.13 22.50
N PHE A 424 -12.61 41.25 21.20
CA PHE A 424 -11.63 41.16 20.13
C PHE A 424 -10.55 42.23 20.26
N ILE A 425 -10.92 43.51 20.40
CA ILE A 425 -9.97 44.63 20.55
C ILE A 425 -9.13 44.46 21.82
N SER A 426 -9.75 44.09 22.95
CA SER A 426 -9.04 43.85 24.20
C SER A 426 -8.01 42.73 24.05
N LYS A 427 -8.38 41.61 23.43
CA LYS A 427 -7.50 40.46 23.19
C LYS A 427 -6.38 40.82 22.18
N ALA A 428 -6.70 41.57 21.12
CA ALA A 428 -5.74 42.03 20.12
C ALA A 428 -4.70 43.00 20.70
N SER A 429 -5.12 43.88 21.62
CA SER A 429 -4.20 44.80 22.32
C SER A 429 -3.14 44.07 23.15
N ARG A 430 -3.53 42.98 23.82
CA ARG A 430 -2.61 42.11 24.57
C ARG A 430 -1.69 41.33 23.65
N TYR A 431 -2.16 40.99 22.45
CA TYR A 431 -1.40 40.30 21.42
C TYR A 431 -0.39 41.20 20.68
N GLY A 432 -0.32 42.49 21.02
CA GLY A 432 0.62 43.44 20.44
C GLY A 432 0.23 43.94 19.05
N ALA A 433 -1.01 43.70 18.62
CA ALA A 433 -1.46 44.01 17.26
C ALA A 433 -1.53 45.51 16.93
N PHE A 434 -1.50 46.38 17.95
CA PHE A 434 -1.52 47.84 17.81
C PHE A 434 -0.16 48.49 18.13
N LYS A 435 0.92 47.69 18.26
CA LYS A 435 2.27 48.24 18.38
C LYS A 435 2.82 48.51 16.99
N ASN A 436 3.15 49.78 16.72
CA ASN A 436 3.91 50.20 15.54
C ASN A 436 5.31 49.59 15.54
#